data_AF-A0A970WHG7-F1
#
_entry.id   AF-A0A970WHG7-F1
#
_cell.length_a   1.000
_cell.length_b   1.000
_cell.length_c   1.000
_cell.angle_alpha   90.00
_cell.angle_beta   90.00
_cell.angle_gamma   90.00
#
_symmetry.space_group_name_H-M   'P 1'
#
loop_
_entity.id
_entity.type
_entity.pdbx_description
1 polymer ?
#
loop_
_entity_poly.entity_id
_entity_poly.type
_entity_poly.pdbx_seq_one_letter_code
_entity_poly.pdbx_strand_id
1 'polypeptide(L)'
;MRTTKLTPFLYFAVLVLGLTSVAAAADGNRLTHLDAFCDPYYVGLDAAKLVTPQWIGDEGVEAAAILSIDDLRDPAVHENFLRPIIERLKQIDGRGPVSCMGNQIDVNLPIFQQWRKEGVTVEAHTYHHPCPCLQNDDFAKAKATYDQGVDLVCSVPNSKPVAFRMPCCDSMNSMSPRFYVEVFNKTTPEGNFLNINSSVFLLFTPNDPALPPALLRDEENRLRLDKYVPRDREFVNYVEDYPYPYVVARLCWELPSAMPDDWQGFNQFGAHSPITVRDMQAAIDATVAKQGVYTLTHHAGRWIRSDQVIALIDHAVEKYGTKVKFLNFPEVNERLTKNLLGGVPLRAANGQDNGVRVADLNNDGYVDVVIGNENVRQTRIWSPKTNKWLTSDFPVALVNGDAAGNRRDSGVRFGILQPNGFASILVRNEENAGLWHFDGAKWTADPQGLAGLELDGPVSTSRGGLDQGVRLGDLDLDGTCELIVGNPKQQAVFRWSGDGKGWQKLPFVLPEGATIVDAQGRDAGLRLVDLDGDGHLDVVVSNADRYLLHLYVSMTEGWSKKVRSGKPGDDGAIPMIVRADGTNNGAWFKYDHMWVQNEETGGREKPSQAVKRTYATLLKGVKLPARQ
;
A
#
# COMPACT_ATOMS: atom_id res chain seq x y z
N MET A 1 44.44 61.93 -42.59
CA MET A 1 44.70 61.52 -41.20
C MET A 1 43.74 60.39 -40.85
N ARG A 2 44.24 59.37 -40.13
CA ARG A 2 43.72 58.00 -40.03
C ARG A 2 42.25 57.89 -39.61
N THR A 3 41.43 57.22 -40.42
CA THR A 3 40.15 56.63 -40.04
C THR A 3 40.41 55.32 -39.30
N THR A 4 40.15 55.31 -37.99
CA THR A 4 40.23 54.10 -37.14
C THR A 4 38.81 53.60 -36.86
N LYS A 5 38.62 52.30 -37.09
CA LYS A 5 37.37 51.56 -36.98
C LYS A 5 36.95 51.42 -35.51
N LEU A 6 35.68 51.67 -35.20
CA LEU A 6 35.05 51.24 -33.95
C LEU A 6 34.98 49.70 -33.90
N THR A 7 35.38 49.14 -32.77
CA THR A 7 35.02 47.79 -32.32
C THR A 7 34.07 47.95 -31.13
N PRO A 8 32.90 47.28 -31.08
CA PRO A 8 32.08 47.29 -29.88
C PRO A 8 32.57 46.21 -28.92
N PHE A 9 32.94 46.62 -27.70
CA PHE A 9 33.08 45.72 -26.56
C PHE A 9 31.67 45.31 -26.10
N LEU A 10 31.33 44.03 -26.26
CA LEU A 10 30.15 43.42 -25.65
C LEU A 10 30.52 43.07 -24.19
N TYR A 11 29.94 43.78 -23.22
CA TYR A 11 29.97 43.35 -21.81
C TYR A 11 29.01 42.16 -21.66
N PHE A 12 29.55 40.96 -21.47
CA PHE A 12 28.78 39.82 -21.00
C PHE A 12 28.56 39.98 -19.49
N ALA A 13 27.37 40.44 -19.10
CA ALA A 13 26.90 40.31 -17.73
C ALA A 13 26.52 38.84 -17.51
N VAL A 14 27.34 38.10 -16.77
CA VAL A 14 26.98 36.77 -16.27
C VAL A 14 25.94 36.96 -15.17
N LEU A 15 24.66 36.85 -15.53
CA LEU A 15 23.58 36.71 -14.56
C LEU A 15 23.67 35.29 -13.98
N VAL A 16 24.30 35.13 -12.82
CA VAL A 16 24.16 33.92 -12.01
C VAL A 16 22.74 33.95 -11.43
N LEU A 17 21.78 33.39 -12.17
CA LEU A 17 20.50 32.99 -11.61
C LEU A 17 20.77 31.82 -10.68
N GLY A 18 21.01 32.13 -9.41
CA GLY A 18 20.85 31.17 -8.33
C GLY A 18 19.39 30.74 -8.34
N LEU A 19 19.11 29.60 -8.96
CA LEU A 19 17.90 28.84 -8.69
C LEU A 19 18.01 28.38 -7.24
N THR A 20 17.61 29.22 -6.30
CA THR A 20 17.11 28.71 -5.02
C THR A 20 15.84 27.95 -5.38
N SER A 21 15.99 26.64 -5.60
CA SER A 21 14.86 25.73 -5.44
C SER A 21 14.33 26.00 -4.04
N VAL A 22 13.22 26.72 -3.94
CA VAL A 22 12.39 26.64 -2.75
C VAL A 22 11.99 25.17 -2.73
N ALA A 23 12.70 24.37 -1.94
CA ALA A 23 12.30 23.01 -1.69
C ALA A 23 10.87 23.14 -1.17
N ALA A 24 9.90 22.55 -1.87
CA ALA A 24 8.60 22.33 -1.27
C ALA A 24 8.87 21.69 0.10
N ALA A 25 8.21 22.16 1.15
CA ALA A 25 8.32 21.51 2.45
C ALA A 25 8.08 20.02 2.23
N ALA A 26 8.93 19.18 2.84
CA ALA A 26 8.72 17.73 2.78
C ALA A 26 7.32 17.43 3.30
N ASP A 27 6.59 16.53 2.65
CA ASP A 27 5.26 16.15 3.12
C ASP A 27 5.38 15.57 4.55
N GLY A 28 4.85 16.31 5.53
CA GLY A 28 4.84 15.92 6.93
C GLY A 28 3.94 14.72 7.18
N ASN A 29 2.99 14.43 6.27
CA ASN A 29 2.02 13.35 6.40
C ASN A 29 2.48 12.02 5.77
N ARG A 30 3.65 11.96 5.14
CA ARG A 30 4.11 10.75 4.41
C ARG A 30 4.24 9.48 5.25
N LEU A 31 4.32 9.59 6.59
CA LEU A 31 4.40 8.44 7.52
C LEU A 31 3.05 8.03 8.14
N THR A 32 1.97 8.77 7.89
CA THR A 32 0.65 8.54 8.50
C THR A 32 0.05 7.17 8.15
N HIS A 33 0.44 6.58 7.01
CA HIS A 33 0.02 5.26 6.58
C HIS A 33 0.39 4.14 7.57
N LEU A 34 1.43 4.33 8.41
CA LEU A 34 1.84 3.36 9.44
C LEU A 34 0.81 3.23 10.58
N ASP A 35 0.01 4.27 10.80
CA ASP A 35 -1.00 4.37 11.86
C ASP A 35 -2.45 4.33 11.31
N ALA A 36 -2.60 4.26 10.00
CA ALA A 36 -3.88 4.03 9.35
C ALA A 36 -4.40 2.61 9.65
N PHE A 37 -5.71 2.47 9.87
CA PHE A 37 -6.31 1.16 10.15
C PHE A 37 -6.20 0.20 8.97
N CYS A 38 -6.47 0.69 7.76
CA CYS A 38 -6.16 0.05 6.49
C CYS A 38 -6.54 0.97 5.34
N ASP A 39 -5.57 1.31 4.50
CA ASP A 39 -5.80 1.84 3.15
C ASP A 39 -4.90 1.07 2.19
N PRO A 40 -5.45 0.29 1.25
CA PRO A 40 -4.64 -0.43 0.28
C PRO A 40 -4.23 0.43 -0.93
N TYR A 41 -4.65 1.70 -1.02
CA TYR A 41 -4.43 2.56 -2.19
C TYR A 41 -3.60 3.82 -1.90
N TYR A 42 -2.91 3.88 -0.76
CA TYR A 42 -2.16 5.07 -0.32
C TYR A 42 -0.90 5.37 -1.15
N VAL A 43 -0.44 4.44 -1.98
CA VAL A 43 0.81 4.58 -2.74
C VAL A 43 0.60 5.27 -4.09
N GLY A 44 1.56 6.12 -4.46
CA GLY A 44 1.58 6.89 -5.70
C GLY A 44 2.97 7.50 -5.95
N LEU A 45 3.04 8.57 -6.76
CA LEU A 45 4.30 9.24 -7.12
C LEU A 45 5.02 9.90 -5.92
N ASP A 46 4.27 10.25 -4.91
CA ASP A 46 4.67 10.86 -3.64
C ASP A 46 5.19 9.84 -2.61
N ALA A 47 4.83 8.56 -2.77
CA ALA A 47 5.32 7.50 -1.91
C ALA A 47 6.78 7.13 -2.21
N ALA A 48 7.53 6.82 -1.16
CA ALA A 48 8.91 6.36 -1.28
C ALA A 48 9.01 5.05 -2.08
N LYS A 49 10.05 4.91 -2.88
CA LYS A 49 10.18 3.84 -3.87
C LYS A 49 10.82 2.59 -3.27
N LEU A 50 10.15 1.44 -3.36
CA LEU A 50 10.76 0.13 -3.07
C LEU A 50 11.36 -0.51 -4.34
N VAL A 51 12.37 0.15 -4.94
CA VAL A 51 13.08 -0.36 -6.12
C VAL A 51 13.68 -1.76 -5.91
N THR A 52 13.72 -2.57 -6.97
CA THR A 52 14.20 -3.95 -6.99
C THR A 52 15.58 -4.15 -6.35
N PRO A 53 16.60 -3.28 -6.58
CA PRO A 53 17.88 -3.39 -5.90
C PRO A 53 17.83 -3.46 -4.36
N GLN A 54 16.80 -2.88 -3.71
CA GLN A 54 16.67 -2.88 -2.25
C GLN A 54 16.42 -4.26 -1.67
N TRP A 55 15.72 -5.13 -2.40
CA TRP A 55 15.24 -6.40 -1.87
C TRP A 55 15.68 -7.61 -2.71
N ILE A 56 16.09 -7.43 -3.96
CA ILE A 56 16.46 -8.55 -4.82
C ILE A 56 17.68 -9.30 -4.30
N GLY A 57 18.72 -8.59 -3.86
CA GLY A 57 19.97 -9.17 -3.35
C GLY A 57 20.91 -9.76 -4.41
N ASP A 58 20.56 -9.68 -5.69
CA ASP A 58 21.43 -10.06 -6.81
C ASP A 58 22.04 -8.80 -7.45
N GLU A 59 23.36 -8.80 -7.64
CA GLU A 59 24.06 -7.67 -8.25
C GLU A 59 23.65 -7.48 -9.73
N GLY A 60 23.39 -6.24 -10.12
CA GLY A 60 23.05 -5.88 -11.50
C GLY A 60 21.59 -6.14 -11.91
N VAL A 61 20.75 -6.73 -11.06
CA VAL A 61 19.31 -6.86 -11.31
C VAL A 61 18.62 -5.55 -10.97
N GLU A 62 17.92 -4.99 -11.95
CA GLU A 62 17.23 -3.70 -11.86
C GLU A 62 15.70 -3.88 -11.77
N ALA A 63 15.14 -4.99 -12.26
CA ALA A 63 13.71 -5.26 -12.21
C ALA A 63 13.41 -6.75 -12.02
N ALA A 64 12.23 -7.05 -11.47
CA ALA A 64 11.71 -8.40 -11.38
C ALA A 64 10.46 -8.59 -12.24
N ALA A 65 10.30 -9.78 -12.80
CA ALA A 65 9.10 -10.19 -13.52
C ALA A 65 8.51 -11.44 -12.86
N ILE A 66 7.22 -11.39 -12.54
CA ILE A 66 6.47 -12.50 -11.94
C ILE A 66 5.43 -12.92 -12.96
N LEU A 67 5.51 -14.18 -13.39
CA LEU A 67 4.49 -14.79 -14.25
C LEU A 67 3.56 -15.59 -13.36
N SER A 68 2.29 -15.19 -13.34
CA SER A 68 1.29 -15.82 -12.49
C SER A 68 0.02 -16.13 -13.26
N ILE A 69 -0.44 -17.37 -13.11
CA ILE A 69 -1.58 -17.91 -13.86
C ILE A 69 -2.73 -18.25 -12.91
N ASP A 70 -3.92 -17.79 -13.26
CA ASP A 70 -5.12 -17.91 -12.46
C ASP A 70 -5.94 -19.15 -12.81
N ASP A 71 -6.91 -19.46 -11.94
CA ASP A 71 -7.91 -20.51 -12.16
C ASP A 71 -7.38 -21.95 -12.26
N LEU A 72 -6.31 -22.29 -11.52
CA LEU A 72 -5.81 -23.66 -11.46
C LEU A 72 -6.82 -24.61 -10.81
N ARG A 73 -7.62 -25.29 -11.65
CA ARG A 73 -8.52 -26.42 -11.33
C ARG A 73 -8.04 -27.74 -11.91
N ASP A 74 -7.64 -27.70 -13.18
CA ASP A 74 -7.13 -28.85 -13.92
C ASP A 74 -5.63 -28.66 -14.22
N PRO A 75 -4.74 -29.33 -13.47
CA PRO A 75 -3.31 -29.23 -13.68
C PRO A 75 -2.85 -29.68 -15.06
N ALA A 76 -3.57 -30.57 -15.75
CA ALA A 76 -3.18 -31.03 -17.08
C ALA A 76 -3.36 -29.93 -18.14
N VAL A 77 -4.45 -29.16 -18.04
CA VAL A 77 -4.68 -27.98 -18.90
C VAL A 77 -3.59 -26.93 -18.68
N HIS A 78 -3.26 -26.67 -17.42
CA HIS A 78 -2.21 -25.71 -17.05
C HIS A 78 -0.84 -26.19 -17.50
N GLU A 79 -0.53 -27.47 -17.33
CA GLU A 79 0.73 -28.06 -17.78
C GLU A 79 0.92 -27.93 -19.29
N ASN A 80 -0.10 -28.24 -20.08
CA ASN A 80 -0.01 -28.11 -21.54
C ASN A 80 0.25 -26.67 -21.97
N PHE A 81 -0.34 -25.70 -21.27
CA PHE A 81 -0.10 -24.27 -21.51
C PHE A 81 1.29 -23.82 -21.03
N LEU A 82 1.70 -24.24 -19.84
CA LEU A 82 2.89 -23.77 -19.14
C LEU A 82 4.16 -24.46 -19.61
N ARG A 83 4.12 -25.72 -20.05
CA ARG A 83 5.31 -26.49 -20.44
C ARG A 83 6.26 -25.71 -21.36
N PRO A 84 5.82 -25.11 -22.48
CA PRO A 84 6.73 -24.31 -23.33
C PRO A 84 7.28 -23.06 -22.62
N ILE A 85 6.50 -22.43 -21.72
CA ILE A 85 6.94 -21.28 -20.91
C ILE A 85 8.01 -21.70 -19.90
N ILE A 86 7.78 -22.79 -19.18
CA ILE A 86 8.71 -23.38 -18.20
C ILE A 86 10.04 -23.73 -18.87
N GLU A 87 10.02 -24.40 -20.02
CA GLU A 87 11.25 -24.75 -20.75
C GLU A 87 11.99 -23.49 -21.25
N ARG A 88 11.27 -22.45 -21.68
CA ARG A 88 11.90 -21.18 -22.06
C ARG A 88 12.60 -20.51 -20.88
N LEU A 89 11.95 -20.46 -19.71
CA LEU A 89 12.55 -19.91 -18.49
C LEU A 89 13.78 -20.72 -18.03
N LYS A 90 13.72 -22.06 -18.13
CA LYS A 90 14.85 -22.93 -17.80
C LYS A 90 16.08 -22.69 -18.70
N GLN A 91 15.87 -22.27 -19.96
CA GLN A 91 16.98 -21.87 -20.83
C GLN A 91 17.65 -20.56 -20.38
N ILE A 92 16.97 -19.71 -19.61
CA ILE A 92 17.48 -18.42 -19.13
C ILE A 92 18.21 -18.60 -17.79
N ASP A 93 17.58 -19.26 -16.83
CA ASP A 93 18.02 -19.32 -15.42
C ASP A 93 17.95 -20.73 -14.81
N GLY A 94 17.85 -21.78 -15.64
CA GLY A 94 17.80 -23.18 -15.18
C GLY A 94 16.52 -23.57 -14.42
N ARG A 95 15.61 -22.62 -14.17
CA ARG A 95 14.35 -22.77 -13.42
C ARG A 95 13.17 -22.27 -14.25
N GLY A 96 11.98 -22.75 -13.95
CA GLY A 96 10.70 -22.25 -14.47
C GLY A 96 9.89 -21.53 -13.39
N PRO A 97 10.31 -20.34 -12.90
CA PRO A 97 9.62 -19.61 -11.85
C PRO A 97 8.26 -19.09 -12.35
N VAL A 98 7.19 -19.82 -12.02
CA VAL A 98 5.80 -19.45 -12.29
C VAL A 98 4.98 -19.75 -11.04
N SER A 99 4.01 -18.89 -10.72
CA SER A 99 3.06 -19.14 -9.62
C SER A 99 1.65 -19.39 -10.16
N CYS A 100 1.05 -20.51 -9.79
CA CYS A 100 -0.29 -20.90 -10.21
C CYS A 100 -1.30 -20.68 -9.07
N MET A 101 -2.33 -19.88 -9.29
CA MET A 101 -3.37 -19.59 -8.30
C MET A 101 -4.41 -20.72 -8.30
N GLY A 102 -4.33 -21.60 -7.30
CA GLY A 102 -5.17 -22.77 -7.11
C GLY A 102 -6.47 -22.45 -6.37
N ASN A 103 -7.57 -22.99 -6.89
CA ASN A 103 -8.90 -22.90 -6.28
C ASN A 103 -9.43 -24.29 -5.83
N GLN A 104 -9.67 -25.22 -6.76
CA GLN A 104 -10.15 -26.59 -6.48
C GLN A 104 -9.25 -27.61 -7.19
N ILE A 105 -8.22 -28.08 -6.50
CA ILE A 105 -7.22 -29.01 -7.02
C ILE A 105 -7.17 -30.33 -6.24
N ASP A 106 -6.84 -31.43 -6.91
CA ASP A 106 -6.44 -32.67 -6.24
C ASP A 106 -4.97 -32.59 -5.83
N VAL A 107 -4.73 -32.20 -4.57
CA VAL A 107 -3.42 -31.91 -3.99
C VAL A 107 -2.43 -33.09 -4.03
N ASN A 108 -2.90 -34.32 -4.27
CA ASN A 108 -2.07 -35.52 -4.32
C ASN A 108 -1.50 -35.83 -5.71
N LEU A 109 -1.85 -35.04 -6.73
CA LEU A 109 -1.36 -35.27 -8.08
C LEU A 109 0.18 -35.13 -8.13
N PRO A 110 0.90 -36.11 -8.73
CA PRO A 110 2.37 -36.10 -8.79
C PRO A 110 2.96 -34.86 -9.48
N ILE A 111 2.18 -34.21 -10.33
CA ILE A 111 2.60 -33.02 -11.07
C ILE A 111 3.04 -31.88 -10.16
N PHE A 112 2.45 -31.71 -8.99
CA PHE A 112 2.87 -30.65 -8.06
C PHE A 112 4.29 -30.86 -7.53
N GLN A 113 4.71 -32.12 -7.35
CA GLN A 113 6.11 -32.41 -6.99
C GLN A 113 7.07 -32.21 -8.17
N GLN A 114 6.62 -32.46 -9.40
CA GLN A 114 7.38 -32.16 -10.60
C GLN A 114 7.56 -30.64 -10.74
N TRP A 115 6.46 -29.89 -10.75
CA TRP A 115 6.43 -28.42 -10.80
C TRP A 115 7.33 -27.78 -9.74
N ARG A 116 7.24 -28.25 -8.48
CA ARG A 116 8.10 -27.76 -7.41
C ARG A 116 9.60 -27.91 -7.72
N LYS A 117 10.02 -29.05 -8.28
CA LYS A 117 11.43 -29.27 -8.67
C LYS A 117 11.87 -28.37 -9.81
N GLU A 118 10.93 -27.93 -10.64
CA GLU A 118 11.18 -27.01 -11.74
C GLU A 118 11.08 -25.53 -11.32
N GLY A 119 10.59 -25.22 -10.12
CA GLY A 119 10.42 -23.84 -9.63
C GLY A 119 9.01 -23.27 -9.84
N VAL A 120 8.04 -24.10 -10.21
CA VAL A 120 6.62 -23.73 -10.32
C VAL A 120 5.94 -23.94 -8.96
N THR A 121 5.14 -22.97 -8.51
CA THR A 121 4.49 -22.97 -7.19
C THR A 121 2.96 -22.91 -7.32
N VAL A 122 2.26 -23.34 -6.27
CA VAL A 122 0.79 -23.26 -6.16
C VAL A 122 0.45 -22.32 -5.01
N GLU A 123 -0.35 -21.30 -5.30
CA GLU A 123 -0.75 -20.22 -4.40
C GLU A 123 -2.29 -20.16 -4.28
N ALA A 124 -2.85 -19.36 -3.38
CA ALA A 124 -4.28 -19.42 -3.07
C ALA A 124 -5.16 -18.52 -3.99
N HIS A 125 -6.34 -19.03 -4.39
CA HIS A 125 -7.31 -18.33 -5.25
C HIS A 125 -8.78 -18.40 -4.81
N THR A 126 -9.05 -18.52 -3.50
CA THR A 126 -10.34 -18.94 -2.91
C THR A 126 -10.87 -20.27 -3.46
N TYR A 127 -11.57 -21.03 -2.64
CA TYR A 127 -12.05 -22.34 -3.05
C TYR A 127 -13.17 -22.29 -4.11
N HIS A 128 -14.15 -21.37 -3.97
CA HIS A 128 -15.33 -21.32 -4.84
C HIS A 128 -15.25 -20.29 -5.98
N HIS A 129 -14.21 -19.45 -6.02
CA HIS A 129 -14.08 -18.36 -7.00
C HIS A 129 -15.32 -17.43 -7.10
N PRO A 130 -15.82 -16.86 -5.99
CA PRO A 130 -16.91 -15.89 -6.03
C PRO A 130 -16.45 -14.52 -6.57
N CYS A 131 -17.28 -13.88 -7.40
CA CYS A 131 -16.99 -12.55 -7.95
C CYS A 131 -18.15 -11.56 -7.72
N PRO A 132 -18.00 -10.55 -6.83
CA PRO A 132 -16.88 -10.32 -5.92
C PRO A 132 -16.86 -11.35 -4.76
N CYS A 133 -15.80 -11.38 -3.93
CA CYS A 133 -15.73 -12.34 -2.83
C CYS A 133 -16.68 -11.99 -1.68
N LEU A 134 -16.66 -10.74 -1.23
CA LEU A 134 -17.62 -10.19 -0.29
C LEU A 134 -18.90 -9.86 -1.05
N GLN A 135 -19.96 -10.68 -0.90
CA GLN A 135 -21.28 -10.46 -1.50
C GLN A 135 -22.39 -11.26 -0.79
N ASN A 136 -23.65 -11.00 -1.17
CA ASN A 136 -24.85 -11.74 -0.75
C ASN A 136 -25.16 -11.70 0.78
N ASP A 137 -24.76 -10.64 1.47
CA ASP A 137 -24.88 -10.47 2.94
C ASP A 137 -24.24 -11.59 3.77
N ASP A 138 -23.28 -12.34 3.22
CA ASP A 138 -22.75 -13.55 3.85
C ASP A 138 -21.22 -13.46 4.03
N PHE A 139 -20.79 -12.70 5.02
CA PHE A 139 -19.38 -12.59 5.39
C PHE A 139 -18.78 -13.95 5.79
N ALA A 140 -19.54 -14.78 6.50
CA ALA A 140 -19.08 -16.09 6.95
C ALA A 140 -18.71 -16.98 5.76
N LYS A 141 -19.53 -16.99 4.70
CA LYS A 141 -19.24 -17.70 3.46
C LYS A 141 -18.04 -17.11 2.71
N ALA A 142 -17.89 -15.79 2.67
CA ALA A 142 -16.72 -15.14 2.07
C ALA A 142 -15.42 -15.50 2.81
N LYS A 143 -15.43 -15.52 4.14
CA LYS A 143 -14.29 -15.99 4.95
C LYS A 143 -14.04 -17.48 4.76
N ALA A 144 -15.08 -18.31 4.76
CA ALA A 144 -14.96 -19.75 4.61
C ALA A 144 -14.35 -20.16 3.26
N THR A 145 -14.77 -19.53 2.15
CA THR A 145 -14.17 -19.83 0.84
C THR A 145 -12.72 -19.37 0.71
N TYR A 146 -12.33 -18.31 1.42
CA TYR A 146 -10.92 -17.91 1.52
C TYR A 146 -10.13 -18.95 2.31
N ASP A 147 -10.59 -19.28 3.52
CA ASP A 147 -9.92 -20.23 4.43
C ASP A 147 -9.73 -21.59 3.78
N GLN A 148 -10.80 -22.14 3.19
CA GLN A 148 -10.74 -23.41 2.46
C GLN A 148 -9.71 -23.37 1.31
N GLY A 149 -9.60 -22.24 0.61
CA GLY A 149 -8.62 -22.08 -0.46
C GLY A 149 -7.19 -22.09 0.06
N VAL A 150 -6.93 -21.37 1.16
CA VAL A 150 -5.61 -21.32 1.81
C VAL A 150 -5.22 -22.68 2.38
N ASP A 151 -6.11 -23.32 3.14
CA ASP A 151 -5.87 -24.63 3.75
C ASP A 151 -5.66 -25.71 2.68
N LEU A 152 -6.41 -25.66 1.57
CA LEU A 152 -6.22 -26.55 0.43
C LEU A 152 -4.80 -26.44 -0.14
N VAL A 153 -4.32 -25.24 -0.45
CA VAL A 153 -2.99 -25.09 -1.07
C VAL A 153 -1.86 -25.36 -0.08
N CYS A 154 -2.07 -25.11 1.22
CA CYS A 154 -1.16 -25.52 2.29
C CYS A 154 -1.05 -27.05 2.42
N SER A 155 -2.12 -27.78 2.08
CA SER A 155 -2.13 -29.25 2.12
C SER A 155 -1.40 -29.92 0.95
N VAL A 156 -0.96 -29.16 -0.07
CA VAL A 156 -0.11 -29.69 -1.15
C VAL A 156 1.22 -30.16 -0.56
N PRO A 157 1.62 -31.44 -0.75
CA PRO A 157 2.82 -31.98 -0.11
C PRO A 157 4.08 -31.15 -0.42
N ASN A 158 4.87 -30.83 0.61
CA ASN A 158 6.09 -30.03 0.50
C ASN A 158 5.90 -28.60 -0.07
N SER A 159 4.67 -28.11 -0.17
CA SER A 159 4.37 -26.73 -0.54
C SER A 159 4.45 -25.79 0.67
N LYS A 160 4.71 -24.51 0.40
CA LYS A 160 4.64 -23.41 1.36
C LYS A 160 4.08 -22.19 0.62
N PRO A 161 2.77 -22.16 0.36
CA PRO A 161 2.15 -21.02 -0.33
C PRO A 161 2.37 -19.75 0.49
N VAL A 162 2.58 -18.64 -0.20
CA VAL A 162 2.78 -17.33 0.44
C VAL A 162 1.85 -16.27 -0.12
N ALA A 163 1.24 -16.51 -1.28
CA ALA A 163 0.49 -15.52 -2.03
C ALA A 163 -0.99 -15.87 -2.19
N PHE A 164 -1.78 -14.82 -2.33
CA PHE A 164 -3.20 -14.88 -2.68
C PHE A 164 -3.49 -13.96 -3.86
N ARG A 165 -4.40 -14.39 -4.74
CA ARG A 165 -5.07 -13.52 -5.70
C ARG A 165 -6.57 -13.62 -5.57
N MET A 166 -7.21 -12.46 -5.51
CA MET A 166 -8.66 -12.34 -5.44
C MET A 166 -9.30 -12.68 -6.79
N PRO A 167 -10.29 -13.59 -6.83
CA PRO A 167 -11.11 -13.82 -8.02
C PRO A 167 -11.64 -12.53 -8.64
N CYS A 168 -11.53 -12.43 -9.97
CA CYS A 168 -12.00 -11.31 -10.78
C CYS A 168 -11.42 -9.93 -10.39
N CYS A 169 -10.27 -9.85 -9.73
CA CYS A 169 -9.66 -8.57 -9.32
C CYS A 169 -9.23 -7.66 -10.48
N ASP A 170 -9.10 -8.24 -11.68
CA ASP A 170 -8.81 -7.63 -12.98
C ASP A 170 -9.98 -6.86 -13.60
N SER A 171 -11.19 -7.17 -13.14
CA SER A 171 -12.43 -6.85 -13.85
C SER A 171 -13.53 -6.31 -12.96
N MET A 172 -13.35 -6.26 -11.64
CA MET A 172 -14.31 -5.64 -10.72
C MET A 172 -13.67 -5.23 -9.39
N ASN A 173 -14.35 -4.32 -8.67
CA ASN A 173 -13.93 -3.91 -7.33
C ASN A 173 -14.33 -5.00 -6.30
N SER A 174 -13.41 -5.95 -6.06
CA SER A 174 -13.56 -7.00 -5.04
C SER A 174 -12.62 -6.78 -3.83
N MET A 175 -11.58 -5.97 -4.02
CA MET A 175 -10.62 -5.62 -2.98
C MET A 175 -11.11 -4.44 -2.15
N SER A 176 -11.04 -4.58 -0.82
CA SER A 176 -11.45 -3.54 0.11
C SER A 176 -10.69 -3.65 1.44
N PRO A 177 -10.64 -2.58 2.25
CA PRO A 177 -10.09 -2.64 3.60
C PRO A 177 -10.70 -3.75 4.47
N ARG A 178 -11.97 -4.11 4.26
CA ARG A 178 -12.63 -5.21 4.98
C ARG A 178 -12.02 -6.55 4.64
N PHE A 179 -11.75 -6.80 3.36
CA PHE A 179 -11.08 -8.04 2.95
C PHE A 179 -9.70 -8.15 3.59
N TYR A 180 -8.88 -7.10 3.55
CA TYR A 180 -7.55 -7.13 4.16
C TYR A 180 -7.63 -7.38 5.67
N VAL A 181 -8.37 -6.56 6.41
CA VAL A 181 -8.36 -6.58 7.88
C VAL A 181 -9.08 -7.81 8.45
N GLU A 182 -10.21 -8.19 7.86
CA GLU A 182 -11.11 -9.19 8.45
C GLU A 182 -11.00 -10.58 7.81
N VAL A 183 -10.35 -10.70 6.64
CA VAL A 183 -10.16 -11.98 5.94
C VAL A 183 -8.68 -12.33 5.82
N PHE A 184 -7.92 -11.59 5.00
CA PHE A 184 -6.52 -11.92 4.68
C PHE A 184 -5.57 -11.81 5.89
N ASN A 185 -5.80 -10.82 6.76
CA ASN A 185 -4.96 -10.62 7.94
C ASN A 185 -5.25 -11.59 9.09
N LYS A 186 -6.30 -12.40 8.99
CA LYS A 186 -6.61 -13.44 9.98
C LYS A 186 -5.98 -14.76 9.57
N THR A 187 -5.74 -15.63 10.54
CA THR A 187 -5.40 -17.02 10.26
C THR A 187 -6.65 -17.80 9.85
N THR A 188 -6.46 -18.91 9.14
CA THR A 188 -7.48 -19.94 8.96
C THR A 188 -7.70 -20.71 10.28
N PRO A 189 -8.76 -21.53 10.38
CA PRO A 189 -8.96 -22.42 11.53
C PRO A 189 -7.80 -23.41 11.75
N GLU A 190 -7.06 -23.77 10.70
CA GLU A 190 -5.86 -24.62 10.79
C GLU A 190 -4.60 -23.84 11.21
N GLY A 191 -4.71 -22.53 11.41
CA GLY A 191 -3.60 -21.66 11.79
C GLY A 191 -2.75 -21.19 10.60
N ASN A 192 -3.18 -21.46 9.37
CA ASN A 192 -2.47 -21.01 8.16
C ASN A 192 -2.71 -19.51 7.92
N PHE A 193 -1.74 -18.86 7.27
CA PHE A 193 -1.84 -17.47 6.81
C PHE A 193 -0.86 -17.25 5.65
N LEU A 194 -1.08 -16.15 4.91
CA LEU A 194 -0.29 -15.76 3.75
C LEU A 194 0.42 -14.42 3.97
N ASN A 195 1.45 -14.14 3.18
CA ASN A 195 2.29 -12.94 3.32
C ASN A 195 2.10 -11.94 2.16
N ILE A 196 1.71 -12.44 0.99
CA ILE A 196 1.58 -11.67 -0.24
C ILE A 196 0.12 -11.67 -0.70
N ASN A 197 -0.33 -10.52 -1.18
CA ASN A 197 -1.49 -10.37 -2.03
C ASN A 197 -1.06 -9.73 -3.36
N SER A 198 -1.66 -10.15 -4.47
CA SER A 198 -1.43 -9.57 -5.79
C SER A 198 -2.76 -9.40 -6.52
N SER A 199 -3.56 -8.45 -6.03
CA SER A 199 -4.93 -8.22 -6.50
C SER A 199 -5.24 -6.75 -6.81
N VAL A 200 -4.41 -5.80 -6.38
CA VAL A 200 -4.51 -4.39 -6.81
C VAL A 200 -3.74 -4.23 -8.11
N PHE A 201 -4.30 -3.51 -9.09
CA PHE A 201 -3.64 -3.31 -10.38
C PHE A 201 -2.71 -2.08 -10.38
N LEU A 202 -1.78 -2.04 -11.31
CA LEU A 202 -0.90 -0.90 -11.58
C LEU A 202 -1.21 -0.33 -12.96
N LEU A 203 -1.52 0.96 -13.00
CA LEU A 203 -1.61 1.73 -14.24
C LEU A 203 -0.43 2.70 -14.33
N PHE A 204 0.38 2.63 -15.38
CA PHE A 204 1.33 3.69 -15.68
C PHE A 204 0.65 4.84 -16.41
N THR A 205 0.97 6.07 -16.01
CA THR A 205 0.34 7.29 -16.51
C THR A 205 1.38 8.33 -16.96
N PRO A 206 1.00 9.31 -17.81
CA PRO A 206 1.85 10.45 -18.16
C PRO A 206 2.21 11.38 -17.00
N ASN A 207 1.65 11.17 -15.81
CA ASN A 207 1.95 11.99 -14.64
C ASN A 207 3.34 11.65 -14.06
N ASP A 208 3.88 10.45 -14.33
CA ASP A 208 5.22 10.09 -13.87
C ASP A 208 6.32 10.69 -14.77
N PRO A 209 7.08 11.70 -14.30
CA PRO A 209 8.14 12.31 -15.10
C PRO A 209 9.33 11.38 -15.34
N ALA A 210 9.43 10.25 -14.62
CA ALA A 210 10.50 9.27 -14.83
C ALA A 210 10.27 8.40 -16.08
N LEU A 211 9.06 8.40 -16.64
CA LEU A 211 8.70 7.52 -17.75
C LEU A 211 8.79 8.27 -19.10
N PRO A 212 9.49 7.70 -20.10
CA PRO A 212 9.51 8.25 -21.45
C PRO A 212 8.09 8.31 -22.04
N PRO A 213 7.65 9.46 -22.63
CA PRO A 213 6.30 9.59 -23.20
C PRO A 213 5.95 8.51 -24.24
N ALA A 214 6.94 7.99 -24.96
CA ALA A 214 6.77 6.93 -25.96
C ALA A 214 6.27 5.59 -25.37
N LEU A 215 6.53 5.32 -24.09
CA LEU A 215 5.99 4.13 -23.41
C LEU A 215 4.51 4.31 -23.03
N LEU A 216 4.08 5.56 -22.84
CA LEU A 216 2.78 5.92 -22.28
C LEU A 216 1.77 6.34 -23.34
N ARG A 217 2.24 6.53 -24.58
CA ARG A 217 1.39 6.89 -25.72
C ARG A 217 1.49 5.86 -26.84
N ASP A 218 0.35 5.59 -27.49
CA ASP A 218 0.28 4.73 -28.67
C ASP A 218 0.64 5.50 -29.96
N GLU A 219 0.57 4.80 -31.09
CA GLU A 219 0.94 5.34 -32.40
C GLU A 219 0.04 6.51 -32.84
N GLU A 220 -1.18 6.60 -32.27
CA GLU A 220 -2.13 7.70 -32.48
C GLU A 220 -2.06 8.77 -31.37
N ASN A 221 -1.00 8.75 -30.54
CA ASN A 221 -0.77 9.69 -29.44
C ASN A 221 -1.82 9.62 -28.31
N ARG A 222 -2.61 8.53 -28.23
CA ARG A 222 -3.56 8.27 -27.14
C ARG A 222 -2.83 7.64 -25.96
N LEU A 223 -3.42 7.69 -24.76
CA LEU A 223 -2.88 7.01 -23.59
C LEU A 223 -2.85 5.50 -23.82
N ARG A 224 -1.64 4.91 -23.81
CA ARG A 224 -1.43 3.52 -24.22
C ARG A 224 -2.15 2.54 -23.30
N LEU A 225 -2.04 2.73 -21.98
CA LEU A 225 -2.54 1.78 -20.99
C LEU A 225 -3.93 2.13 -20.42
N ASP A 226 -4.32 3.41 -20.37
CA ASP A 226 -5.61 3.85 -19.79
C ASP A 226 -6.84 3.21 -20.47
N LYS A 227 -6.73 2.87 -21.75
CA LYS A 227 -7.80 2.20 -22.51
C LYS A 227 -8.17 0.80 -22.00
N TYR A 228 -7.35 0.21 -21.12
CA TYR A 228 -7.60 -1.09 -20.52
C TYR A 228 -8.33 -1.00 -19.17
N VAL A 229 -8.47 0.20 -18.59
CA VAL A 229 -9.25 0.39 -17.36
C VAL A 229 -10.72 0.05 -17.66
N PRO A 230 -11.35 -0.90 -16.94
CA PRO A 230 -12.77 -1.26 -17.15
C PRO A 230 -13.72 -0.16 -16.65
N ARG A 231 -13.78 0.97 -17.38
CA ARG A 231 -14.58 2.15 -17.01
C ARG A 231 -16.07 1.88 -17.02
N ASP A 232 -16.54 0.96 -17.88
CA ASP A 232 -17.92 0.45 -17.90
C ASP A 232 -18.31 -0.27 -16.60
N ARG A 233 -17.32 -0.71 -15.83
CA ARG A 233 -17.47 -1.37 -14.53
C ARG A 233 -17.16 -0.46 -13.36
N GLU A 234 -16.88 0.82 -13.61
CA GLU A 234 -16.45 1.78 -12.59
C GLU A 234 -15.28 1.23 -11.75
N PHE A 235 -14.34 0.58 -12.42
CA PHE A 235 -13.19 -0.05 -11.80
C PHE A 235 -12.27 1.00 -11.16
N VAL A 236 -11.89 0.78 -9.90
CA VAL A 236 -11.01 1.65 -9.11
C VAL A 236 -9.95 0.88 -8.31
N ASN A 237 -9.94 -0.46 -8.42
CA ASN A 237 -8.97 -1.36 -7.79
C ASN A 237 -7.60 -1.34 -8.50
N TYR A 238 -6.95 -0.18 -8.50
CA TYR A 238 -5.59 0.00 -9.01
C TYR A 238 -4.85 1.08 -8.23
N VAL A 239 -3.55 1.22 -8.46
CA VAL A 239 -2.72 2.36 -8.07
C VAL A 239 -2.03 2.87 -9.34
N GLU A 240 -1.51 4.09 -9.27
CA GLU A 240 -0.87 4.74 -10.42
C GLU A 240 0.63 4.88 -10.17
N ASP A 241 1.44 4.54 -11.18
CA ASP A 241 2.88 4.83 -11.24
C ASP A 241 3.77 4.29 -10.09
N TYR A 242 3.24 3.35 -9.30
CA TYR A 242 3.93 2.70 -8.18
C TYR A 242 4.18 1.20 -8.44
N PRO A 243 5.17 0.83 -9.28
CA PRO A 243 5.46 -0.57 -9.66
C PRO A 243 6.27 -1.32 -8.59
N TYR A 244 6.02 -1.08 -7.30
CA TYR A 244 6.82 -1.66 -6.22
C TYR A 244 5.95 -2.45 -5.26
N PRO A 245 6.52 -3.44 -4.54
CA PRO A 245 5.84 -4.02 -3.40
C PRO A 245 5.59 -2.95 -2.33
N TYR A 246 4.45 -2.99 -1.65
CA TYR A 246 4.14 -2.11 -0.53
C TYR A 246 3.39 -2.84 0.57
N VAL A 247 3.43 -2.29 1.78
CA VAL A 247 2.79 -2.92 2.94
C VAL A 247 1.37 -2.39 3.12
N VAL A 248 0.40 -3.31 3.25
CA VAL A 248 -0.99 -3.01 3.58
C VAL A 248 -1.30 -3.53 4.98
N ALA A 249 -1.83 -2.67 5.85
CA ALA A 249 -2.25 -2.98 7.21
C ALA A 249 -1.20 -3.76 8.02
N ARG A 250 0.10 -3.42 7.83
CA ARG A 250 1.30 -3.95 8.51
C ARG A 250 1.62 -5.44 8.25
N LEU A 251 0.70 -6.20 7.67
CA LEU A 251 0.74 -7.67 7.64
C LEU A 251 0.80 -8.26 6.24
N CYS A 252 0.58 -7.45 5.21
CA CYS A 252 0.47 -7.91 3.83
C CYS A 252 1.45 -7.15 2.93
N TRP A 253 2.26 -7.88 2.17
CA TRP A 253 2.90 -7.34 0.98
C TRP A 253 1.89 -7.33 -0.16
N GLU A 254 1.51 -6.17 -0.67
CA GLU A 254 0.78 -6.05 -1.93
C GLU A 254 1.79 -5.96 -3.08
N LEU A 255 1.67 -6.86 -4.05
CA LEU A 255 2.42 -6.87 -5.30
C LEU A 255 1.47 -6.52 -6.43
N PRO A 256 1.47 -5.26 -6.90
CA PRO A 256 0.45 -4.84 -7.83
C PRO A 256 0.58 -5.57 -9.17
N SER A 257 -0.55 -6.03 -9.70
CA SER A 257 -0.66 -6.69 -11.00
C SER A 257 -0.59 -5.66 -12.13
N ALA A 258 0.12 -5.97 -13.21
CA ALA A 258 0.26 -5.02 -14.31
C ALA A 258 -1.05 -4.85 -15.09
N MET A 259 -1.37 -3.61 -15.46
CA MET A 259 -2.38 -3.30 -16.48
C MET A 259 -1.69 -3.01 -17.82
N PRO A 260 -2.09 -3.66 -18.94
CA PRO A 260 -3.12 -4.69 -19.01
C PRO A 260 -2.64 -6.07 -18.55
N ASP A 261 -3.60 -6.85 -18.05
CA ASP A 261 -3.53 -8.31 -18.06
C ASP A 261 -4.24 -8.92 -19.29
N ASP A 262 -4.33 -10.25 -19.35
CA ASP A 262 -4.95 -10.91 -20.50
C ASP A 262 -6.48 -10.75 -20.56
N TRP A 263 -7.17 -10.67 -19.41
CA TRP A 263 -8.61 -10.42 -19.36
C TRP A 263 -8.94 -9.01 -19.85
N GLN A 264 -8.25 -7.98 -19.36
CA GLN A 264 -8.43 -6.59 -19.80
C GLN A 264 -8.10 -6.47 -21.29
N GLY A 265 -7.03 -7.15 -21.72
CA GLY A 265 -6.68 -7.32 -23.12
C GLY A 265 -7.81 -7.91 -23.96
N PHE A 266 -8.41 -9.00 -23.50
CA PHE A 266 -9.53 -9.67 -24.16
C PHE A 266 -10.79 -8.80 -24.18
N ASN A 267 -11.11 -8.14 -23.06
CA ASN A 267 -12.28 -7.27 -22.95
C ASN A 267 -12.20 -6.11 -23.94
N GLN A 268 -10.99 -5.57 -24.14
CA GLN A 268 -10.78 -4.43 -25.04
C GLN A 268 -10.60 -4.82 -26.51
N PHE A 269 -9.90 -5.92 -26.81
CA PHE A 269 -9.48 -6.25 -28.18
C PHE A 269 -9.76 -7.69 -28.63
N GLY A 270 -10.41 -8.50 -27.80
CA GLY A 270 -10.65 -9.91 -28.05
C GLY A 270 -9.42 -10.79 -27.84
N ALA A 271 -9.57 -12.08 -28.12
CA ALA A 271 -8.56 -13.09 -27.81
C ALA A 271 -7.27 -12.87 -28.61
N HIS A 272 -6.13 -13.07 -27.92
CA HIS A 272 -4.80 -13.13 -28.50
C HIS A 272 -4.38 -11.89 -29.29
N SER A 273 -4.90 -10.72 -28.91
CA SER A 273 -4.62 -9.46 -29.60
C SER A 273 -3.11 -9.12 -29.58
N PRO A 274 -2.48 -8.88 -30.75
CA PRO A 274 -1.08 -8.43 -30.80
C PRO A 274 -0.91 -7.02 -30.22
N ILE A 275 -1.97 -6.20 -30.21
CA ILE A 275 -1.96 -4.88 -29.57
C ILE A 275 -1.77 -5.05 -28.06
N THR A 276 -2.49 -5.98 -27.44
CA THR A 276 -2.34 -6.28 -26.00
C THR A 276 -0.93 -6.73 -25.67
N VAL A 277 -0.36 -7.66 -26.44
CA VAL A 277 1.03 -8.13 -26.19
C VAL A 277 2.03 -6.98 -26.30
N ARG A 278 1.90 -6.12 -27.32
CA ARG A 278 2.76 -4.94 -27.48
C ARG A 278 2.62 -3.96 -26.31
N ASP A 279 1.41 -3.74 -25.81
CA ASP A 279 1.18 -2.82 -24.70
C ASP A 279 1.62 -3.42 -23.35
N MET A 280 1.56 -4.75 -23.19
CA MET A 280 2.23 -5.47 -22.08
C MET A 280 3.76 -5.33 -22.13
N GLN A 281 4.37 -5.38 -23.32
CA GLN A 281 5.82 -5.10 -23.47
C GLN A 281 6.17 -3.66 -23.06
N ALA A 282 5.32 -2.68 -23.36
CA ALA A 282 5.50 -1.31 -22.89
C ALA A 282 5.39 -1.19 -21.36
N ALA A 283 4.49 -1.96 -20.72
CA ALA A 283 4.41 -2.03 -19.26
C ALA A 283 5.65 -2.68 -18.62
N ILE A 284 6.25 -3.70 -19.26
CA ILE A 284 7.56 -4.25 -18.85
C ILE A 284 8.63 -3.16 -18.96
N ASP A 285 8.69 -2.43 -20.07
CA ASP A 285 9.66 -1.35 -20.27
C ASP A 285 9.53 -0.24 -19.22
N ALA A 286 8.30 0.17 -18.90
CA ALA A 286 8.04 1.16 -17.86
C ALA A 286 8.46 0.64 -16.48
N THR A 287 8.20 -0.63 -16.18
CA THR A 287 8.66 -1.29 -14.96
C THR A 287 10.18 -1.26 -14.84
N VAL A 288 10.91 -1.61 -15.90
CA VAL A 288 12.38 -1.60 -15.90
C VAL A 288 12.91 -0.17 -15.74
N ALA A 289 12.33 0.81 -16.41
CA ALA A 289 12.69 2.23 -16.25
C ALA A 289 12.54 2.71 -14.80
N LYS A 290 11.59 2.13 -14.06
CA LYS A 290 11.32 2.43 -12.65
C LYS A 290 12.08 1.53 -11.68
N GLN A 291 12.82 0.53 -12.18
CA GLN A 291 13.43 -0.51 -11.37
C GLN A 291 12.41 -1.29 -10.52
N GLY A 292 11.19 -1.50 -11.04
CA GLY A 292 10.06 -2.08 -10.32
C GLY A 292 9.86 -3.59 -10.52
N VAL A 293 8.65 -4.05 -10.21
CA VAL A 293 8.16 -5.42 -10.36
C VAL A 293 7.02 -5.47 -11.37
N TYR A 294 7.17 -6.29 -12.41
CA TYR A 294 6.12 -6.56 -13.39
C TYR A 294 5.45 -7.86 -13.02
N THR A 295 4.19 -7.81 -12.57
CA THR A 295 3.42 -9.00 -12.24
C THR A 295 2.36 -9.24 -13.31
N LEU A 296 2.57 -10.26 -14.16
CA LEU A 296 1.57 -10.67 -15.14
C LEU A 296 0.54 -11.57 -14.47
N THR A 297 -0.71 -11.11 -14.46
CA THR A 297 -1.89 -11.97 -14.23
C THR A 297 -2.33 -12.52 -15.60
N HIS A 298 -2.53 -13.83 -15.71
CA HIS A 298 -3.06 -14.39 -16.95
C HIS A 298 -3.77 -15.72 -16.74
N HIS A 299 -4.40 -16.23 -17.81
CA HIS A 299 -5.20 -17.44 -17.79
C HIS A 299 -4.72 -18.43 -18.85
N ALA A 300 -5.07 -19.71 -18.70
CA ALA A 300 -4.65 -20.73 -19.64
C ALA A 300 -5.40 -20.61 -20.99
N GLY A 301 -4.72 -20.09 -22.01
CA GLY A 301 -5.01 -20.31 -23.44
C GLY A 301 -6.12 -19.46 -24.05
N ARG A 302 -7.23 -19.20 -23.35
CA ARG A 302 -8.41 -18.55 -23.95
C ARG A 302 -8.15 -17.10 -24.38
N TRP A 303 -7.49 -16.33 -23.54
CA TRP A 303 -7.30 -14.89 -23.73
C TRP A 303 -5.90 -14.54 -24.21
N ILE A 304 -4.90 -15.28 -23.72
CA ILE A 304 -3.51 -15.25 -24.18
C ILE A 304 -3.02 -16.66 -24.52
N ARG A 305 -2.10 -16.79 -25.47
CA ARG A 305 -1.43 -18.06 -25.80
C ARG A 305 -0.04 -18.16 -25.17
N SER A 306 0.48 -19.38 -25.06
CA SER A 306 1.82 -19.62 -24.52
C SER A 306 2.93 -18.91 -25.31
N ASP A 307 2.82 -18.85 -26.64
CA ASP A 307 3.79 -18.13 -27.50
C ASP A 307 3.78 -16.62 -27.25
N GLN A 308 2.64 -16.05 -26.85
CA GLN A 308 2.54 -14.63 -26.49
C GLN A 308 3.20 -14.33 -25.15
N VAL A 309 3.04 -15.22 -24.15
CA VAL A 309 3.77 -15.10 -22.87
C VAL A 309 5.28 -15.25 -23.10
N ILE A 310 5.70 -16.20 -23.95
CA ILE A 310 7.10 -16.34 -24.37
C ILE A 310 7.61 -15.07 -25.04
N ALA A 311 6.82 -14.42 -25.90
CA ALA A 311 7.19 -13.13 -26.50
C ALA A 311 7.41 -12.00 -25.46
N LEU A 312 6.70 -12.02 -24.33
CA LEU A 312 6.96 -11.09 -23.22
C LEU A 312 8.29 -11.40 -22.51
N ILE A 313 8.56 -12.69 -22.28
CA ILE A 313 9.83 -13.16 -21.71
C ILE A 313 11.00 -12.77 -22.61
N ASP A 314 10.88 -13.06 -23.91
CA ASP A 314 11.90 -12.76 -24.91
C ASP A 314 12.14 -11.25 -25.02
N HIS A 315 11.07 -10.44 -25.05
CA HIS A 315 11.21 -8.97 -25.02
C HIS A 315 12.05 -8.48 -23.83
N ALA A 316 11.76 -8.98 -22.63
CA ALA A 316 12.52 -8.61 -21.44
C ALA A 316 13.99 -9.06 -21.51
N VAL A 317 14.23 -10.30 -21.94
CA VAL A 317 15.58 -10.89 -22.02
C VAL A 317 16.42 -10.25 -23.12
N GLU A 318 15.88 -10.08 -24.31
CA GLU A 318 16.60 -9.50 -25.45
C GLU A 318 16.98 -8.04 -25.21
N LYS A 319 16.09 -7.28 -24.57
CA LYS A 319 16.29 -5.85 -24.35
C LYS A 319 17.12 -5.54 -23.10
N TYR A 320 16.96 -6.31 -22.02
CA TYR A 320 17.53 -5.99 -20.71
C TYR A 320 18.47 -7.07 -20.16
N GLY A 321 18.49 -8.27 -20.74
CA GLY A 321 19.35 -9.36 -20.31
C GLY A 321 19.21 -9.67 -18.82
N THR A 322 20.35 -9.73 -18.13
CA THR A 322 20.41 -10.05 -16.69
C THR A 322 19.87 -8.97 -15.77
N LYS A 323 19.48 -7.79 -16.29
CA LYS A 323 18.84 -6.74 -15.48
C LYS A 323 17.43 -7.11 -15.05
N VAL A 324 16.78 -8.04 -15.74
CA VAL A 324 15.45 -8.55 -15.38
C VAL A 324 15.57 -9.96 -14.84
N LYS A 325 14.98 -10.20 -13.66
CA LYS A 325 14.92 -11.54 -13.05
C LYS A 325 13.50 -12.06 -12.98
N PHE A 326 13.30 -13.29 -13.45
CA PHE A 326 12.02 -13.98 -13.32
C PHE A 326 11.95 -14.70 -11.96
N LEU A 327 10.85 -14.48 -11.23
CA LEU A 327 10.63 -15.02 -9.88
C LEU A 327 9.19 -15.53 -9.72
N ASN A 328 9.01 -16.54 -8.87
CA ASN A 328 7.70 -16.92 -8.32
C ASN A 328 7.45 -16.16 -6.99
N PHE A 329 6.23 -16.18 -6.46
CA PHE A 329 5.92 -15.43 -5.23
C PHE A 329 6.73 -15.88 -4.00
N PRO A 330 6.97 -17.18 -3.73
CA PRO A 330 7.82 -17.62 -2.63
C PRO A 330 9.24 -17.04 -2.68
N GLU A 331 9.85 -16.96 -3.86
CA GLU A 331 11.18 -16.37 -4.04
C GLU A 331 11.18 -14.86 -3.78
N VAL A 332 10.11 -14.15 -4.16
CA VAL A 332 9.95 -12.73 -3.84
C VAL A 332 9.80 -12.53 -2.33
N ASN A 333 8.93 -13.30 -1.68
CA ASN A 333 8.75 -13.24 -0.23
C ASN A 333 10.06 -13.54 0.54
N GLU A 334 10.82 -14.55 0.11
CA GLU A 334 12.12 -14.87 0.69
C GLU A 334 13.09 -13.69 0.57
N ARG A 335 13.19 -13.08 -0.62
CA ARG A 335 14.12 -11.97 -0.88
C ARG A 335 13.73 -10.69 -0.15
N LEU A 336 12.44 -10.34 -0.12
CA LEU A 336 11.92 -9.26 0.72
C LEU A 336 12.30 -9.49 2.19
N THR A 337 12.05 -10.69 2.71
CA THR A 337 12.36 -11.01 4.11
C THR A 337 13.86 -10.96 4.40
N LYS A 338 14.66 -11.63 3.58
CA LYS A 338 16.10 -11.80 3.80
C LYS A 338 16.87 -10.50 3.60
N ASN A 339 16.66 -9.83 2.47
CA ASN A 339 17.52 -8.73 2.04
C ASN A 339 17.00 -7.38 2.53
N LEU A 340 15.70 -7.13 2.44
CA LEU A 340 15.04 -5.88 2.85
C LEU A 340 14.66 -5.87 4.34
N LEU A 341 14.15 -6.98 4.90
CA LEU A 341 13.71 -7.03 6.31
C LEU A 341 14.70 -7.69 7.28
N GLY A 342 15.92 -7.99 6.86
CA GLY A 342 17.01 -8.41 7.74
C GLY A 342 16.82 -9.82 8.30
N GLY A 343 16.03 -10.64 7.60
CA GLY A 343 15.62 -11.96 8.04
C GLY A 343 14.37 -11.97 8.93
N VAL A 344 13.76 -10.82 9.21
CA VAL A 344 12.56 -10.73 10.06
C VAL A 344 11.32 -10.49 9.20
N PRO A 345 10.44 -11.49 9.01
CA PRO A 345 9.23 -11.31 8.18
C PRO A 345 8.25 -10.31 8.81
N LEU A 346 7.36 -9.71 8.00
CA LEU A 346 6.30 -8.82 8.50
C LEU A 346 5.40 -9.51 9.54
N ARG A 347 5.13 -10.80 9.34
CA ARG A 347 4.31 -11.63 10.20
C ARG A 347 5.15 -12.57 11.04
N ALA A 348 4.79 -12.70 12.30
CA ALA A 348 5.37 -13.69 13.19
C ALA A 348 4.85 -15.10 12.85
N ALA A 349 5.39 -16.12 13.52
CA ALA A 349 5.06 -17.52 13.27
C ALA A 349 3.57 -17.88 13.46
N ASN A 350 2.81 -17.07 14.20
CA ASN A 350 1.37 -17.20 14.40
C ASN A 350 0.52 -16.25 13.51
N GLY A 351 1.14 -15.60 12.53
CA GLY A 351 0.48 -14.71 11.57
C GLY A 351 0.22 -13.29 12.05
N GLN A 352 0.55 -12.96 13.30
CA GLN A 352 0.39 -11.61 13.89
C GLN A 352 1.56 -10.67 13.50
N ASP A 353 1.42 -9.38 13.79
CA ASP A 353 2.45 -8.35 13.55
C ASP A 353 3.77 -8.73 14.24
N ASN A 354 4.86 -8.76 13.47
CA ASN A 354 6.20 -9.11 13.96
C ASN A 354 7.05 -7.88 14.34
N GLY A 355 6.44 -6.71 14.45
CA GLY A 355 7.12 -5.47 14.82
C GLY A 355 8.04 -4.96 13.73
N VAL A 356 7.57 -4.94 12.49
CA VAL A 356 8.30 -4.41 11.33
C VAL A 356 7.52 -3.22 10.75
N ARG A 357 8.19 -2.10 10.49
CA ARG A 357 7.61 -0.95 9.76
C ARG A 357 8.52 -0.61 8.59
N VAL A 358 7.90 -0.30 7.46
CA VAL A 358 8.55 -0.05 6.17
C VAL A 358 8.15 1.36 5.75
N ALA A 359 9.09 2.30 5.70
CA ALA A 359 8.82 3.72 5.50
C ALA A 359 10.10 4.49 5.13
N ASP A 360 9.99 5.71 4.60
CA ASP A 360 11.14 6.58 4.34
C ASP A 360 11.51 7.41 5.59
N LEU A 361 12.59 7.00 6.27
CA LEU A 361 12.98 7.55 7.57
C LEU A 361 13.86 8.79 7.43
N ASN A 362 14.64 8.87 6.36
CA ASN A 362 15.63 9.93 6.11
C ASN A 362 15.19 10.91 5.00
N ASN A 363 13.96 10.79 4.51
CA ASN A 363 13.38 11.64 3.47
C ASN A 363 14.21 11.65 2.16
N ASP A 364 14.77 10.51 1.77
CA ASP A 364 15.55 10.39 0.53
C ASP A 364 14.76 9.80 -0.65
N GLY A 365 13.48 9.49 -0.44
CA GLY A 365 12.57 8.93 -1.44
C GLY A 365 12.72 7.44 -1.66
N TYR A 366 13.53 6.74 -0.86
CA TYR A 366 13.65 5.29 -0.83
C TYR A 366 13.07 4.72 0.46
N VAL A 367 12.78 3.42 0.43
CA VAL A 367 12.14 2.74 1.54
C VAL A 367 13.19 2.24 2.52
N ASP A 368 13.04 2.60 3.78
CA ASP A 368 13.81 2.10 4.91
C ASP A 368 12.98 1.14 5.77
N VAL A 369 13.61 0.51 6.76
CA VAL A 369 12.97 -0.45 7.65
C VAL A 369 13.36 -0.23 9.11
N VAL A 370 12.38 -0.29 10.00
CA VAL A 370 12.62 -0.48 11.43
C VAL A 370 12.00 -1.79 11.91
N ILE A 371 12.72 -2.45 12.81
CA ILE A 371 12.35 -3.72 13.43
C ILE A 371 12.44 -3.52 14.94
N GLY A 372 11.40 -3.92 15.66
CA GLY A 372 11.32 -3.79 17.11
C GLY A 372 10.44 -4.88 17.69
N ASN A 373 10.96 -6.09 17.78
CA ASN A 373 10.31 -7.20 18.48
C ASN A 373 11.22 -7.71 19.60
N GLU A 374 10.82 -8.80 20.26
CA GLU A 374 11.54 -9.37 21.39
C GLU A 374 12.97 -9.85 21.04
N ASN A 375 13.25 -10.13 19.77
CA ASN A 375 14.52 -10.69 19.31
C ASN A 375 15.42 -9.65 18.62
N VAL A 376 14.84 -8.67 17.92
CA VAL A 376 15.56 -7.73 17.08
C VAL A 376 15.04 -6.30 17.30
N ARG A 377 15.99 -5.38 17.53
CA ARG A 377 15.77 -3.93 17.56
C ARG A 377 16.76 -3.25 16.61
N GLN A 378 16.33 -2.96 15.39
CA GLN A 378 17.22 -2.51 14.32
C GLN A 378 16.55 -1.48 13.41
N THR A 379 17.30 -0.48 12.98
CA THR A 379 16.99 0.43 11.88
C THR A 379 17.86 0.05 10.68
N ARG A 380 17.28 0.01 9.49
CA ARG A 380 17.96 -0.29 8.23
C ARG A 380 17.65 0.82 7.24
N ILE A 381 18.68 1.55 6.83
CA ILE A 381 18.59 2.62 5.85
C ILE A 381 19.14 2.15 4.52
N TRP A 382 18.41 2.38 3.43
CA TRP A 382 18.92 2.09 2.10
C TRP A 382 19.85 3.21 1.62
N SER A 383 21.02 2.86 1.10
CA SER A 383 21.92 3.81 0.44
C SER A 383 21.84 3.64 -1.08
N PRO A 384 21.07 4.47 -1.81
CA PRO A 384 20.99 4.36 -3.28
C PRO A 384 22.33 4.65 -3.97
N LYS A 385 23.24 5.38 -3.31
CA LYS A 385 24.60 5.67 -3.81
C LYS A 385 25.50 4.43 -3.84
N THR A 386 25.30 3.51 -2.90
CA THR A 386 26.16 2.34 -2.74
C THR A 386 25.45 1.01 -2.97
N ASN A 387 24.13 1.04 -3.18
CA ASN A 387 23.24 -0.11 -3.24
C ASN A 387 23.42 -1.06 -2.05
N LYS A 388 23.47 -0.48 -0.84
CA LYS A 388 23.68 -1.24 0.40
C LYS A 388 22.77 -0.75 1.51
N TRP A 389 22.41 -1.68 2.38
CA TRP A 389 21.76 -1.41 3.65
C TRP A 389 22.78 -0.96 4.70
N LEU A 390 22.52 0.17 5.32
CA LEU A 390 23.21 0.64 6.53
C LEU A 390 22.34 0.29 7.73
N THR A 391 22.91 -0.38 8.72
CA THR A 391 22.15 -0.85 9.89
C THR A 391 22.61 -0.18 11.17
N SER A 392 21.66 0.22 12.01
CA SER A 392 21.90 0.79 13.34
C SER A 392 20.82 0.33 14.34
N ASP A 393 20.93 0.72 15.60
CA ASP A 393 19.99 0.32 16.65
C ASP A 393 18.68 1.10 16.58
N PHE A 394 17.56 0.41 16.85
CA PHE A 394 16.24 1.03 17.07
C PHE A 394 15.92 1.05 18.58
N PRO A 395 15.44 2.17 19.16
CA PRO A 395 15.46 2.34 20.61
C PRO A 395 14.31 1.66 21.36
N VAL A 396 13.20 1.32 20.70
CA VAL A 396 11.96 0.85 21.36
C VAL A 396 11.43 -0.45 20.76
N ALA A 397 10.58 -1.18 21.49
CA ALA A 397 9.81 -2.27 20.93
C ALA A 397 8.58 -1.70 20.18
N LEU A 398 8.31 -2.23 18.98
CA LEU A 398 7.10 -1.96 18.21
C LEU A 398 5.97 -2.89 18.63
N VAL A 399 6.31 -4.14 18.98
CA VAL A 399 5.39 -5.13 19.51
C VAL A 399 5.97 -5.82 20.74
N ASN A 400 5.08 -6.18 21.67
CA ASN A 400 5.41 -6.93 22.86
C ASN A 400 4.73 -8.30 22.82
N GLY A 401 5.52 -9.37 22.98
CA GLY A 401 5.06 -10.75 23.04
C GLY A 401 4.65 -11.17 24.45
N ASP A 402 3.56 -11.94 24.56
CA ASP A 402 3.22 -12.67 25.79
C ASP A 402 3.80 -14.10 25.79
N ALA A 403 3.67 -14.80 26.92
CA ALA A 403 4.18 -16.16 27.08
C ALA A 403 3.51 -17.19 26.13
N ALA A 404 2.33 -16.87 25.58
CA ALA A 404 1.64 -17.70 24.59
C ALA A 404 2.07 -17.35 23.15
N GLY A 405 3.00 -16.41 22.98
CA GLY A 405 3.49 -15.94 21.68
C GLY A 405 2.56 -14.94 20.99
N ASN A 406 1.50 -14.47 21.67
CA ASN A 406 0.67 -13.40 21.12
C ASN A 406 1.41 -12.07 21.20
N ARG A 407 1.30 -11.25 20.16
CA ARG A 407 1.94 -9.95 20.06
C ARG A 407 0.90 -8.85 20.17
N ARG A 408 1.25 -7.79 20.90
CA ARG A 408 0.45 -6.57 21.03
C ARG A 408 1.24 -5.37 20.55
N ASP A 409 0.57 -4.44 19.91
CA ASP A 409 1.17 -3.17 19.48
C ASP A 409 1.57 -2.33 20.70
N SER A 410 2.79 -1.80 20.67
CA SER A 410 3.36 -1.00 21.78
C SER A 410 2.91 0.47 21.73
N GLY A 411 2.18 0.90 20.71
CA GLY A 411 1.73 2.28 20.54
C GLY A 411 2.84 3.22 20.10
N VAL A 412 3.79 2.77 19.29
CA VAL A 412 4.82 3.64 18.72
C VAL A 412 4.23 4.40 17.52
N ARG A 413 4.22 5.73 17.60
CA ARG A 413 3.68 6.62 16.56
C ARG A 413 4.81 7.26 15.79
N PHE A 414 4.74 7.22 14.46
CA PHE A 414 5.73 7.80 13.57
C PHE A 414 5.21 9.12 13.03
N GLY A 415 6.09 10.11 12.91
CA GLY A 415 5.75 11.41 12.33
C GLY A 415 7.00 12.24 12.09
N ILE A 416 6.82 13.42 11.51
CA ILE A 416 7.90 14.33 11.15
C ILE A 416 7.87 15.49 12.14
N LEU A 417 8.88 15.59 13.00
CA LEU A 417 8.96 16.64 14.04
C LEU A 417 10.22 17.50 13.92
N GLN A 418 10.96 17.32 12.83
CA GLN A 418 12.22 17.98 12.59
C GLN A 418 12.22 18.69 11.22
N PRO A 419 12.82 19.90 11.13
CA PRO A 419 12.88 20.65 9.87
C PRO A 419 13.62 19.96 8.72
N ASN A 420 14.49 18.98 9.02
CA ASN A 420 15.17 18.18 8.00
C ASN A 420 14.23 17.15 7.33
N GLY A 421 13.00 17.01 7.85
CA GLY A 421 12.03 16.04 7.39
C GLY A 421 12.28 14.62 7.90
N PHE A 422 13.24 14.36 8.78
CA PHE A 422 13.55 12.99 9.22
C PHE A 422 12.51 12.47 10.22
N ALA A 423 12.35 11.15 10.24
CA ALA A 423 11.37 10.48 11.08
C ALA A 423 11.64 10.71 12.57
N SER A 424 10.55 10.85 13.31
CA SER A 424 10.50 10.90 14.77
C SER A 424 9.53 9.84 15.26
N ILE A 425 9.76 9.31 16.46
CA ILE A 425 8.87 8.35 17.10
C ILE A 425 8.45 8.82 18.48
N LEU A 426 7.15 8.70 18.78
CA LEU A 426 6.58 8.94 20.10
C LEU A 426 5.98 7.64 20.65
N VAL A 427 6.32 7.30 21.89
CA VAL A 427 5.66 6.21 22.62
C VAL A 427 5.50 6.58 24.08
N ARG A 428 4.33 6.26 24.65
CA ARG A 428 4.06 6.35 26.09
C ARG A 428 3.11 5.24 26.50
N ASN A 429 3.69 4.16 27.01
CA ASN A 429 3.00 2.98 27.53
C ASN A 429 3.62 2.58 28.89
N GLU A 430 3.33 1.38 29.38
CA GLU A 430 3.82 0.88 30.67
C GLU A 430 5.33 0.58 30.70
N GLU A 431 5.96 0.37 29.55
CA GLU A 431 7.37 -0.04 29.41
C GLU A 431 8.29 1.06 28.88
N ASN A 432 7.77 1.92 28.00
CA ASN A 432 8.51 2.97 27.29
C ASN A 432 7.74 4.28 27.34
N ALA A 433 8.45 5.37 27.62
CA ALA A 433 7.91 6.72 27.63
C ALA A 433 8.97 7.70 27.09
N GLY A 434 8.78 8.23 25.89
CA GLY A 434 9.68 9.22 25.30
C GLY A 434 9.36 9.60 23.86
N LEU A 435 10.14 10.54 23.36
CA LEU A 435 10.22 10.94 21.95
C LEU A 435 11.66 10.72 21.48
N TRP A 436 11.85 10.19 20.27
CA TRP A 436 13.15 10.08 19.64
C TRP A 436 13.11 10.66 18.24
N HIS A 437 14.21 11.28 17.84
CA HIS A 437 14.42 11.78 16.49
C HIS A 437 15.52 10.99 15.79
N PHE A 438 15.29 10.65 14.52
CA PHE A 438 16.31 10.05 13.67
C PHE A 438 17.22 11.13 13.09
N ASP A 439 18.54 10.98 13.21
CA ASP A 439 19.52 11.96 12.70
C ASP A 439 20.12 11.57 11.34
N GLY A 440 19.60 10.52 10.71
CA GLY A 440 20.15 9.91 9.49
C GLY A 440 21.06 8.70 9.76
N ALA A 441 21.49 8.50 11.00
CA ALA A 441 22.30 7.35 11.41
C ALA A 441 21.75 6.62 12.64
N LYS A 442 21.24 7.36 13.63
CA LYS A 442 20.76 6.82 14.91
C LYS A 442 19.57 7.60 15.45
N TRP A 443 18.89 7.00 16.42
CA TRP A 443 17.79 7.62 17.15
C TRP A 443 18.30 8.29 18.43
N THR A 444 17.99 9.57 18.60
CA THR A 444 18.35 10.33 19.81
C THR A 444 17.09 10.73 20.56
N ALA A 445 17.02 10.40 21.85
CA ALA A 445 15.90 10.79 22.70
C ALA A 445 15.86 12.31 22.89
N ASP A 446 14.67 12.91 22.81
CA ASP A 446 14.45 14.30 23.16
C ASP A 446 14.08 14.41 24.66
N PRO A 447 14.88 15.10 25.50
CA PRO A 447 14.59 15.25 26.93
C PRO A 447 13.27 15.96 27.25
N GLN A 448 12.74 16.76 26.31
CA GLN A 448 11.46 17.48 26.41
C GLN A 448 10.33 16.77 25.64
N GLY A 449 10.60 15.56 25.12
CA GLY A 449 9.70 14.82 24.24
C GLY A 449 8.28 14.58 24.76
N LEU A 450 8.11 14.58 26.09
CA LEU A 450 6.81 14.41 26.75
C LEU A 450 6.32 15.67 27.48
N ALA A 451 7.12 16.73 27.51
CA ALA A 451 6.74 17.97 28.17
C ALA A 451 5.49 18.55 27.51
N GLY A 452 4.49 18.91 28.32
CA GLY A 452 3.19 19.43 27.86
C GLY A 452 2.13 18.37 27.51
N LEU A 453 2.46 17.08 27.47
CA LEU A 453 1.52 15.99 27.15
C LEU A 453 0.74 15.47 28.38
N GLU A 454 0.04 16.39 29.05
CA GLU A 454 -0.83 16.10 30.19
C GLU A 454 -2.25 16.63 29.93
N LEU A 455 -3.26 15.77 30.13
CA LEU A 455 -4.67 16.05 29.89
C LEU A 455 -5.52 15.24 30.88
N ASP A 456 -5.68 15.75 32.10
CA ASP A 456 -6.28 15.03 33.24
C ASP A 456 -5.60 13.68 33.52
N GLY A 457 -4.28 13.67 33.32
CA GLY A 457 -3.40 12.50 33.33
C GLY A 457 -2.51 12.44 32.09
N PRO A 458 -1.59 11.48 32.03
CA PRO A 458 -0.66 11.37 30.92
C PRO A 458 -1.39 11.06 29.60
N VAL A 459 -0.99 11.71 28.51
CA VAL A 459 -1.37 11.28 27.15
C VAL A 459 -0.57 10.02 26.82
N SER A 460 -1.16 8.85 27.05
CA SER A 460 -0.60 7.55 26.69
C SER A 460 -0.84 7.26 25.20
N THR A 461 0.09 6.59 24.52
CA THR A 461 -0.10 6.12 23.13
C THR A 461 -0.69 4.70 23.07
N SER A 462 -0.40 3.88 24.09
CA SER A 462 -0.98 2.56 24.34
C SER A 462 -1.16 2.36 25.84
N ARG A 463 -2.19 1.59 26.24
CA ARG A 463 -2.40 1.17 27.63
C ARG A 463 -2.97 -0.25 27.66
N GLY A 464 -2.30 -1.17 28.35
CA GLY A 464 -2.68 -2.59 28.36
C GLY A 464 -2.64 -3.26 26.97
N GLY A 465 -1.92 -2.66 26.01
CA GLY A 465 -1.92 -3.05 24.60
C GLY A 465 -3.09 -2.53 23.78
N LEU A 466 -3.92 -1.63 24.32
CA LEU A 466 -5.00 -0.97 23.60
C LEU A 466 -4.52 0.39 23.07
N ASP A 467 -4.78 0.67 21.80
CA ASP A 467 -4.55 1.99 21.20
C ASP A 467 -5.34 3.06 21.99
N GLN A 468 -4.68 4.17 22.32
CA GLN A 468 -5.27 5.29 23.05
C GLN A 468 -5.63 6.48 22.13
N GLY A 469 -5.65 6.30 20.81
CA GLY A 469 -6.11 7.29 19.86
C GLY A 469 -5.16 8.46 19.68
N VAL A 470 -3.85 8.22 19.76
CA VAL A 470 -2.81 9.23 19.48
C VAL A 470 -2.32 9.06 18.04
N ARG A 471 -2.32 10.15 17.26
CA ARG A 471 -1.82 10.19 15.88
C ARG A 471 -0.93 11.42 15.69
N LEU A 472 0.05 11.31 14.79
CA LEU A 472 0.86 12.44 14.31
C LEU A 472 0.41 12.76 12.88
N GLY A 473 0.19 14.03 12.59
CA GLY A 473 -0.15 14.52 11.25
C GLY A 473 0.09 16.02 11.14
N ASP A 474 0.60 16.46 10.01
CA ASP A 474 0.86 17.86 9.68
C ASP A 474 -0.45 18.53 9.25
N LEU A 475 -1.00 19.36 10.15
CA LEU A 475 -2.33 19.98 9.97
C LEU A 475 -2.25 21.34 9.29
N ASP A 476 -1.14 22.06 9.45
CA ASP A 476 -0.94 23.39 8.86
C ASP A 476 -0.01 23.42 7.64
N LEU A 477 0.45 22.24 7.21
CA LEU A 477 1.25 21.99 6.01
C LEU A 477 2.64 22.65 6.08
N ASP A 478 3.19 22.78 7.29
CA ASP A 478 4.52 23.35 7.52
C ASP A 478 5.67 22.32 7.45
N GLY A 479 5.33 21.03 7.28
CA GLY A 479 6.25 19.89 7.26
C GLY A 479 6.48 19.26 8.64
N THR A 480 5.90 19.81 9.71
CA THR A 480 5.98 19.31 11.09
C THR A 480 4.61 18.83 11.55
N CYS A 481 4.54 17.61 12.07
CA CYS A 481 3.30 17.05 12.58
C CYS A 481 2.85 17.72 13.88
N GLU A 482 1.55 18.01 13.95
CA GLU A 482 0.81 18.08 15.19
C GLU A 482 0.52 16.68 15.76
N LEU A 483 0.21 16.64 17.05
CA LEU A 483 -0.27 15.46 17.75
C LEU A 483 -1.78 15.59 18.01
N ILE A 484 -2.54 14.61 17.54
CA ILE A 484 -3.99 14.53 17.70
C ILE A 484 -4.29 13.41 18.71
N VAL A 485 -5.04 13.72 19.76
CA VAL A 485 -5.58 12.78 20.73
C VAL A 485 -7.09 12.72 20.57
N GLY A 486 -7.62 11.53 20.29
CA GLY A 486 -9.06 11.32 20.13
C GLY A 486 -9.50 9.95 20.65
N ASN A 487 -9.88 9.89 21.92
CA ASN A 487 -10.45 8.69 22.53
C ASN A 487 -11.64 9.07 23.46
N PRO A 488 -12.40 8.11 24.02
CA PRO A 488 -13.58 8.43 24.83
C PRO A 488 -13.30 9.21 26.13
N LYS A 489 -12.03 9.27 26.58
CA LYS A 489 -11.63 9.94 27.82
C LYS A 489 -10.87 11.24 27.59
N GLN A 490 -10.15 11.36 26.47
CA GLN A 490 -9.20 12.43 26.20
C GLN A 490 -9.33 12.92 24.75
N GLN A 491 -9.39 14.24 24.60
CA GLN A 491 -9.49 14.96 23.34
C GLN A 491 -8.59 16.20 23.38
N ALA A 492 -7.61 16.28 22.50
CA ALA A 492 -6.70 17.42 22.40
C ALA A 492 -5.94 17.41 21.06
N VAL A 493 -5.51 18.59 20.63
CA VAL A 493 -4.47 18.72 19.60
C VAL A 493 -3.30 19.49 20.20
N PHE A 494 -2.08 19.10 19.86
CA PHE A 494 -0.86 19.73 20.32
C PHE A 494 0.06 20.05 19.15
N ARG A 495 0.72 21.21 19.20
CA ARG A 495 1.83 21.56 18.31
C ARG A 495 3.16 21.21 18.97
N TRP A 496 4.08 20.65 18.19
CA TRP A 496 5.46 20.49 18.60
C TRP A 496 6.22 21.81 18.47
N SER A 497 6.87 22.29 19.53
CA SER A 497 7.61 23.56 19.48
C SER A 497 9.10 23.39 19.14
N GLY A 498 9.69 22.23 19.46
CA GLY A 498 11.10 21.89 19.16
C GLY A 498 12.18 22.75 19.82
N ASP A 499 11.87 23.95 20.31
CA ASP A 499 12.78 24.95 20.89
C ASP A 499 13.05 24.74 22.40
N GLY A 500 12.99 23.50 22.86
CA GLY A 500 13.13 23.13 24.27
C GLY A 500 11.88 23.35 25.12
N LYS A 501 10.73 23.68 24.51
CA LYS A 501 9.43 23.85 25.20
C LYS A 501 8.49 22.64 25.10
N GLY A 502 8.85 21.62 24.32
CA GLY A 502 8.03 20.42 24.13
C GLY A 502 6.73 20.68 23.36
N TRP A 503 5.64 20.06 23.82
CA TRP A 503 4.31 20.13 23.21
C TRP A 503 3.47 21.27 23.79
N GLN A 504 2.80 22.00 22.91
CA GLN A 504 1.87 23.07 23.29
C GLN A 504 0.44 22.69 22.87
N LYS A 505 -0.47 22.67 23.84
CA LYS A 505 -1.89 22.40 23.56
C LYS A 505 -2.48 23.54 22.71
N LEU A 506 -3.14 23.17 21.62
CA LEU A 506 -3.84 24.08 20.73
C LEU A 506 -5.27 24.38 21.24
N PRO A 507 -5.89 25.50 20.79
CA PRO A 507 -7.19 25.94 21.31
C PRO A 507 -8.39 25.17 20.75
N PHE A 508 -8.15 24.14 19.93
CA PHE A 508 -9.19 23.32 19.30
C PHE A 508 -8.93 21.83 19.53
N VAL A 509 -9.97 21.03 19.30
CA VAL A 509 -10.00 19.58 19.45
C VAL A 509 -10.76 18.96 18.27
N LEU A 510 -10.78 17.62 18.17
CA LEU A 510 -11.70 16.96 17.25
C LEU A 510 -13.16 17.33 17.59
N PRO A 511 -14.07 17.37 16.60
CA PRO A 511 -15.48 17.67 16.84
C PRO A 511 -16.12 16.74 17.89
N GLU A 512 -17.16 17.23 18.57
CA GLU A 512 -17.89 16.41 19.55
C GLU A 512 -18.39 15.11 18.92
N GLY A 513 -18.08 13.97 19.55
CA GLY A 513 -18.43 12.65 19.03
C GLY A 513 -17.48 12.10 17.98
N ALA A 514 -16.40 12.81 17.64
CA ALA A 514 -15.32 12.29 16.81
C ALA A 514 -14.20 11.72 17.69
N THR A 515 -13.99 10.40 17.60
CA THR A 515 -12.88 9.70 18.27
C THR A 515 -12.14 8.88 17.24
N ILE A 516 -10.81 8.77 17.39
CA ILE A 516 -9.97 7.91 16.55
C ILE A 516 -10.18 6.45 16.94
N VAL A 517 -10.29 6.18 18.23
CA VAL A 517 -10.54 4.83 18.78
C VAL A 517 -11.75 4.79 19.71
N ASP A 518 -12.36 3.61 19.83
CA ASP A 518 -13.42 3.32 20.80
C ASP A 518 -12.85 3.00 22.20
N ALA A 519 -13.72 2.64 23.15
CA ALA A 519 -13.32 2.32 24.52
C ALA A 519 -12.46 1.04 24.64
N GLN A 520 -12.40 0.22 23.59
CA GLN A 520 -11.59 -0.99 23.48
C GLN A 520 -10.31 -0.73 22.65
N GLY A 521 -10.02 0.51 22.26
CA GLY A 521 -8.86 0.85 21.44
C GLY A 521 -8.98 0.39 19.98
N ARG A 522 -10.20 0.08 19.51
CA ARG A 522 -10.46 -0.30 18.11
C ARG A 522 -10.80 0.93 17.28
N ASP A 523 -10.77 0.82 15.96
CA ASP A 523 -11.20 1.89 15.04
C ASP A 523 -12.60 2.39 15.40
N ALA A 524 -12.76 3.70 15.63
CA ALA A 524 -14.07 4.31 15.90
C ALA A 524 -14.75 4.88 14.63
N GLY A 525 -14.12 4.70 13.46
CA GLY A 525 -14.65 5.10 12.17
C GLY A 525 -14.25 6.51 11.73
N LEU A 526 -13.23 7.11 12.36
CA LEU A 526 -12.69 8.42 11.96
C LEU A 526 -11.70 8.28 10.81
N ARG A 527 -11.79 9.15 9.81
CA ARG A 527 -10.80 9.35 8.75
C ARG A 527 -10.50 10.83 8.61
N LEU A 528 -9.22 11.12 8.36
CA LEU A 528 -8.71 12.44 7.99
C LEU A 528 -8.50 12.43 6.48
N VAL A 529 -9.29 13.20 5.75
CA VAL A 529 -9.32 13.19 4.28
C VAL A 529 -9.61 14.60 3.79
N ASP A 530 -8.80 15.13 2.87
CA ASP A 530 -9.12 16.39 2.17
C ASP A 530 -10.31 16.14 1.23
N LEU A 531 -11.51 16.58 1.62
CA LEU A 531 -12.71 16.40 0.81
C LEU A 531 -13.01 17.62 -0.07
N ASP A 532 -12.67 18.83 0.39
CA ASP A 532 -13.00 20.07 -0.32
C ASP A 532 -11.88 20.56 -1.26
N GLY A 533 -10.73 19.90 -1.23
CA GLY A 533 -9.60 20.10 -2.13
C GLY A 533 -8.74 21.30 -1.76
N ASP A 534 -8.76 21.73 -0.50
CA ASP A 534 -7.98 22.88 -0.02
C ASP A 534 -6.58 22.50 0.49
N GLY A 535 -6.25 21.20 0.51
CA GLY A 535 -4.98 20.65 0.98
C GLY A 535 -4.96 20.30 2.47
N HIS A 536 -5.96 20.71 3.25
CA HIS A 536 -6.07 20.36 4.67
C HIS A 536 -6.98 19.15 4.88
N LEU A 537 -6.64 18.31 5.86
CA LEU A 537 -7.40 17.08 6.11
C LEU A 537 -8.68 17.36 6.91
N ASP A 538 -9.84 17.00 6.35
CA ASP A 538 -11.14 17.10 7.00
C ASP A 538 -11.46 15.89 7.87
N VAL A 539 -12.35 16.07 8.86
CA VAL A 539 -12.81 14.97 9.73
C VAL A 539 -14.08 14.36 9.19
N VAL A 540 -14.00 13.08 8.82
CA VAL A 540 -15.14 12.21 8.55
C VAL A 540 -15.24 11.17 9.65
N VAL A 541 -16.43 10.97 10.22
CA VAL A 541 -16.73 9.81 11.08
C VAL A 541 -17.97 9.14 10.55
N SER A 542 -17.97 7.81 10.46
CA SER A 542 -19.20 7.05 10.25
C SER A 542 -19.12 5.66 10.87
N ASN A 543 -20.00 5.37 11.82
CA ASN A 543 -20.09 4.10 12.52
C ASN A 543 -21.55 3.72 12.79
N ALA A 544 -21.80 2.68 13.59
CA ALA A 544 -23.15 2.21 13.89
C ALA A 544 -24.03 3.18 14.69
N ASP A 545 -23.43 4.19 15.34
CA ASP A 545 -24.16 5.14 16.18
C ASP A 545 -24.42 6.46 15.47
N ARG A 546 -23.47 6.93 14.65
CA ARG A 546 -23.51 8.26 14.04
C ARG A 546 -22.65 8.37 12.78
N TYR A 547 -22.92 9.43 12.01
CA TYR A 547 -21.95 10.01 11.09
C TYR A 547 -21.78 11.51 11.36
N LEU A 548 -20.61 12.05 11.03
CA LEU A 548 -20.36 13.49 10.94
C LEU A 548 -19.28 13.80 9.90
N LEU A 549 -19.34 15.01 9.37
CA LEU A 549 -18.33 15.60 8.49
C LEU A 549 -18.11 17.05 8.91
N HIS A 550 -16.86 17.38 9.23
CA HIS A 550 -16.40 18.71 9.58
C HIS A 550 -15.18 19.08 8.77
N LEU A 551 -15.20 20.28 8.18
CA LEU A 551 -14.06 20.81 7.43
C LEU A 551 -13.06 21.46 8.37
N TYR A 552 -11.78 21.33 8.03
CA TYR A 552 -10.73 22.10 8.68
C TYR A 552 -10.87 23.59 8.32
N VAL A 553 -10.50 24.48 9.25
CA VAL A 553 -10.63 25.94 9.05
C VAL A 553 -9.30 26.65 9.28
N SER A 554 -8.66 26.43 10.43
CA SER A 554 -7.38 27.05 10.76
C SER A 554 -6.78 26.47 12.03
N MET A 555 -5.51 26.78 12.33
CA MET A 555 -4.86 26.43 13.61
C MET A 555 -5.43 27.13 14.85
N THR A 556 -6.43 27.99 14.71
CA THR A 556 -7.15 28.59 15.84
C THR A 556 -8.55 28.00 16.02
N GLU A 557 -9.17 27.52 14.94
CA GLU A 557 -10.55 27.02 14.96
C GLU A 557 -10.64 25.50 14.82
N GLY A 558 -9.63 24.86 14.24
CA GLY A 558 -9.63 23.44 13.90
C GLY A 558 -10.75 23.07 12.93
N TRP A 559 -11.39 21.93 13.21
CA TRP A 559 -12.54 21.42 12.44
C TRP A 559 -13.88 22.03 12.87
N SER A 560 -13.94 23.37 12.99
CA SER A 560 -15.12 24.10 13.49
C SER A 560 -16.29 24.10 12.49
N LYS A 561 -16.01 23.96 11.19
CA LYS A 561 -17.02 24.06 10.12
C LYS A 561 -17.74 22.73 9.92
N LYS A 562 -18.82 22.55 10.68
CA LYS A 562 -19.75 21.42 10.52
C LYS A 562 -20.44 21.46 9.15
N VAL A 563 -20.35 20.36 8.39
CA VAL A 563 -21.07 20.18 7.12
C VAL A 563 -22.35 19.39 7.34
N ARG A 564 -22.25 18.22 8.00
CA ARG A 564 -23.39 17.35 8.30
C ARG A 564 -23.10 16.41 9.45
N SER A 565 -24.16 15.96 10.10
CA SER A 565 -24.13 14.90 11.09
C SER A 565 -25.50 14.24 11.17
N GLY A 566 -25.55 12.97 11.56
CA GLY A 566 -26.82 12.26 11.74
C GLY A 566 -26.59 10.84 12.23
N LYS A 567 -27.60 9.99 12.07
CA LYS A 567 -27.57 8.57 12.40
C LYS A 567 -27.48 7.72 11.13
N PRO A 568 -26.97 6.49 11.23
CA PRO A 568 -27.04 5.55 10.10
C PRO A 568 -28.49 5.38 9.61
N GLY A 569 -28.67 5.42 8.30
CA GLY A 569 -29.99 5.29 7.65
C GLY A 569 -30.71 6.62 7.36
N ASP A 570 -30.25 7.75 7.88
CA ASP A 570 -30.79 9.07 7.51
C ASP A 570 -30.59 9.34 5.99
N ASP A 571 -31.44 10.18 5.41
CA ASP A 571 -31.27 10.58 4.01
C ASP A 571 -29.93 11.31 3.81
N GLY A 572 -29.14 10.84 2.84
CA GLY A 572 -27.79 11.33 2.60
C GLY A 572 -26.77 10.97 3.69
N ALA A 573 -27.03 9.97 4.53
CA ALA A 573 -26.05 9.47 5.49
C ALA A 573 -24.73 9.09 4.82
N ILE A 574 -23.63 9.36 5.53
CA ILE A 574 -22.29 8.90 5.12
C ILE A 574 -22.25 7.38 5.31
N PRO A 575 -21.89 6.59 4.28
CA PRO A 575 -21.74 5.14 4.42
C PRO A 575 -20.88 4.78 5.63
N MET A 576 -21.24 3.71 6.33
CA MET A 576 -20.55 3.30 7.54
C MET A 576 -19.08 2.92 7.23
N ILE A 577 -18.14 3.35 8.07
CA ILE A 577 -16.70 3.04 7.95
C ILE A 577 -16.35 1.86 8.86
N VAL A 578 -16.94 1.81 10.06
CA VAL A 578 -16.75 0.74 11.05
C VAL A 578 -18.10 0.24 11.57
N ARG A 579 -18.24 -1.08 11.70
CA ARG A 579 -19.43 -1.75 12.22
C ARG A 579 -19.57 -1.64 13.73
N ALA A 580 -20.76 -1.96 14.25
CA ALA A 580 -21.06 -1.94 15.69
C ALA A 580 -20.13 -2.85 16.52
N ASP A 581 -19.66 -3.94 15.92
CA ASP A 581 -18.73 -4.89 16.54
C ASP A 581 -17.26 -4.45 16.44
N GLY A 582 -16.98 -3.25 15.90
CA GLY A 582 -15.64 -2.70 15.71
C GLY A 582 -14.91 -3.23 14.47
N THR A 583 -15.55 -4.08 13.64
CA THR A 583 -14.93 -4.58 12.41
C THR A 583 -14.98 -3.55 11.28
N ASN A 584 -13.99 -3.62 10.39
CA ASN A 584 -13.87 -2.75 9.24
C ASN A 584 -15.06 -2.96 8.27
N ASN A 585 -15.68 -1.87 7.79
CA ASN A 585 -16.82 -1.93 6.88
C ASN A 585 -16.45 -1.87 5.39
N GLY A 586 -15.17 -1.79 5.06
CA GLY A 586 -14.66 -1.80 3.68
C GLY A 586 -14.70 -0.44 3.01
N ALA A 587 -14.57 0.63 3.79
CA ALA A 587 -14.59 2.01 3.29
C ALA A 587 -13.19 2.55 2.98
N TRP A 588 -13.02 3.18 1.81
CA TRP A 588 -11.80 3.91 1.43
C TRP A 588 -12.13 5.16 0.60
N PHE A 589 -11.13 6.01 0.40
CA PHE A 589 -11.27 7.32 -0.23
C PHE A 589 -10.34 7.40 -1.43
N LYS A 590 -10.88 7.63 -2.62
CA LYS A 590 -10.09 7.64 -3.85
C LYS A 590 -10.84 8.32 -4.99
N TYR A 591 -10.12 9.07 -5.81
CA TYR A 591 -10.63 9.73 -7.02
C TYR A 591 -11.89 10.58 -6.75
N ASP A 592 -11.85 11.47 -5.75
CA ASP A 592 -12.99 12.32 -5.32
C ASP A 592 -14.23 11.55 -4.85
N HIS A 593 -14.05 10.30 -4.38
CA HIS A 593 -15.14 9.47 -3.89
C HIS A 593 -14.77 8.76 -2.59
N MET A 594 -15.76 8.61 -1.72
CA MET A 594 -15.80 7.56 -0.73
C MET A 594 -16.41 6.32 -1.37
N TRP A 595 -15.75 5.18 -1.20
CA TRP A 595 -16.19 3.86 -1.66
C TRP A 595 -16.44 2.96 -0.48
N VAL A 596 -17.40 2.03 -0.60
CA VAL A 596 -17.61 0.93 0.34
C VAL A 596 -17.85 -0.36 -0.42
N GLN A 597 -17.02 -1.37 -0.14
CA GLN A 597 -17.16 -2.71 -0.69
C GLN A 597 -17.12 -3.73 0.46
N ASN A 598 -18.24 -4.43 0.64
CA ASN A 598 -18.45 -5.47 1.64
C ASN A 598 -19.50 -6.48 1.15
N GLU A 599 -19.91 -7.41 2.02
CA GLU A 599 -20.85 -8.48 1.71
C GLU A 599 -22.26 -7.99 1.36
N GLU A 600 -22.67 -6.84 1.86
CA GLU A 600 -23.98 -6.25 1.60
C GLU A 600 -24.00 -5.45 0.29
N THR A 601 -22.86 -4.89 -0.14
CA THR A 601 -22.75 -4.13 -1.40
C THR A 601 -22.39 -5.01 -2.59
N GLY A 602 -21.53 -6.00 -2.38
CA GLY A 602 -21.03 -6.87 -3.45
C GLY A 602 -22.16 -7.68 -4.09
N GLY A 603 -22.16 -7.75 -5.41
CA GLY A 603 -23.22 -8.42 -6.18
C GLY A 603 -24.50 -7.58 -6.37
N ARG A 604 -24.74 -6.57 -5.53
CA ARG A 604 -25.93 -5.70 -5.60
C ARG A 604 -25.68 -4.38 -6.30
N GLU A 605 -24.61 -3.70 -5.94
CA GLU A 605 -24.26 -2.42 -6.55
C GLU A 605 -23.71 -2.68 -7.96
N LYS A 606 -24.46 -2.26 -8.98
CA LYS A 606 -24.09 -2.40 -10.38
C LYS A 606 -23.87 -1.02 -11.00
N PRO A 607 -22.80 -0.84 -11.80
CA PRO A 607 -21.84 -1.87 -12.22
C PRO A 607 -20.66 -2.07 -11.24
N SER A 608 -20.42 -1.13 -10.32
CA SER A 608 -19.21 -1.01 -9.48
C SER A 608 -18.90 -2.15 -8.51
N GLN A 609 -19.90 -2.94 -8.09
CA GLN A 609 -19.85 -3.85 -6.93
C GLN A 609 -19.63 -3.16 -5.57
N ALA A 610 -19.65 -1.83 -5.54
CA ALA A 610 -19.34 -1.01 -4.38
C ALA A 610 -20.29 0.20 -4.31
N VAL A 611 -20.72 0.56 -3.10
CA VAL A 611 -21.39 1.85 -2.88
C VAL A 611 -20.36 2.95 -3.08
N LYS A 612 -20.75 4.03 -3.77
CA LYS A 612 -19.92 5.23 -3.89
C LYS A 612 -20.68 6.50 -3.51
N ARG A 613 -19.94 7.45 -2.96
CA ARG A 613 -20.40 8.82 -2.70
C ARG A 613 -19.31 9.78 -3.16
N THR A 614 -19.65 10.67 -4.09
CA THR A 614 -18.72 11.71 -4.52
C THR A 614 -18.49 12.69 -3.38
N TYR A 615 -17.30 13.30 -3.31
CA TYR A 615 -17.02 14.35 -2.32
C TYR A 615 -18.02 15.50 -2.46
N ALA A 616 -18.35 15.90 -3.70
CA ALA A 616 -19.39 16.90 -3.97
C ALA A 616 -20.76 16.53 -3.36
N THR A 617 -21.12 15.24 -3.31
CA THR A 617 -22.35 14.79 -2.65
C THR A 617 -22.25 14.90 -1.14
N LEU A 618 -21.11 14.52 -0.56
CA LEU A 618 -20.86 14.64 0.88
C LEU A 618 -20.86 16.11 1.33
N LEU A 619 -20.33 17.00 0.49
CA LEU A 619 -20.22 18.44 0.70
C LEU A 619 -21.42 19.25 0.21
N LYS A 620 -22.52 18.59 -0.17
CA LYS A 620 -23.71 19.29 -0.67
C LYS A 620 -24.19 20.36 0.33
N GLY A 621 -24.23 21.60 -0.13
CA GLY A 621 -24.61 22.77 0.69
C GLY A 621 -23.42 23.61 1.16
N VAL A 622 -22.18 23.18 0.90
CA VAL A 622 -20.95 23.95 1.18
C VAL A 622 -20.55 24.75 -0.05
N LYS A 623 -20.17 26.01 0.14
CA LYS A 623 -19.49 26.79 -0.91
C LYS A 623 -18.02 26.39 -0.94
N LEU A 624 -17.61 25.70 -2.00
CA LEU A 624 -16.23 25.23 -2.19
C LEU A 624 -15.34 26.38 -2.72
N PRO A 625 -14.03 26.35 -2.42
CA PRO A 625 -13.07 27.16 -3.17
C PRO A 625 -13.11 26.82 -4.67
N ALA A 626 -12.75 27.76 -5.53
CA ALA A 626 -12.59 27.46 -6.95
C ALA A 626 -11.41 26.48 -7.10
N ARG A 627 -11.63 25.31 -7.70
CA ARG A 627 -10.55 24.36 -8.03
C ARG A 627 -9.53 25.11 -8.91
N GLN A 628 -8.27 25.17 -8.48
CA GLN A 628 -7.16 25.72 -9.27
C GLN A 628 -6.69 24.72 -10.32
#